data_AF-A0A0V1DAF9-F1
#
_entry.id   AF-A0A0V1DAF9-F1
#
_cell.length_a   1.000
_cell.length_b   1.000
_cell.length_c   1.000
_cell.angle_alpha   90.00
_cell.angle_beta   90.00
_cell.angle_gamma   90.00
#
_symmetry.space_group_name_H-M   'P 1'
#
loop_
_entity.id
_entity.type
_entity.pdbx_description
1 polymer ?
#
loop_
_entity_poly.entity_id
_entity_poly.type
_entity_poly.pdbx_seq_one_letter_code
_entity_poly.pdbx_strand_id
1 'polypeptide(L)'
;MMTHILFIVLHLSVRLKSGGIMAENDFSRWYRSVPEITRYWFSGTVVLPMLVRFRLLDSYWLFLDYDLVFHKLQIWRLVTALFYYPITPQTGFQYLILLYFLYSYSLKLETDAFRDKKADYLFMLIFNWLSATVRNLYRIF
;
A
#
# COMPACT_ATOMS: atom_id res chain seq x y z
N MET A 1 -10.71 -51.24 19.58
CA MET A 1 -11.40 -49.95 19.77
C MET A 1 -10.46 -48.75 19.70
N MET A 2 -9.33 -48.76 20.41
CA MET A 2 -8.36 -47.65 20.43
C MET A 2 -7.65 -47.37 19.09
N THR A 3 -7.42 -48.41 18.27
CA THR A 3 -6.79 -48.29 16.94
C THR A 3 -7.63 -47.53 15.91
N HIS A 4 -8.97 -47.71 15.94
CA HIS A 4 -9.88 -46.98 15.05
C HIS A 4 -9.98 -45.49 15.40
N ILE A 5 -9.94 -45.15 16.70
CA ILE A 5 -9.97 -43.76 17.16
C ILE A 5 -8.69 -43.04 16.70
N LEU A 6 -7.53 -43.69 16.82
CA LEU A 6 -6.26 -43.12 16.37
C LEU A 6 -6.26 -42.87 14.85
N PHE A 7 -6.81 -43.80 14.07
CA PHE A 7 -6.89 -43.68 12.60
C PHE A 7 -7.81 -42.52 12.17
N ILE A 8 -8.94 -42.34 12.84
CA ILE A 8 -9.86 -41.21 12.60
C ILE A 8 -9.20 -39.88 12.96
N VAL A 9 -8.51 -39.78 14.11
CA VAL A 9 -7.81 -38.57 14.54
C VAL A 9 -6.65 -38.22 13.60
N LEU A 10 -5.90 -39.22 13.15
CA LEU A 10 -4.78 -39.02 12.21
C LEU A 10 -5.29 -38.56 10.84
N HIS A 11 -6.37 -39.17 10.34
CA HIS A 11 -7.00 -38.78 9.08
C HIS A 11 -7.65 -37.39 9.16
N LEU A 12 -8.28 -37.03 10.29
CA LEU A 12 -8.78 -35.67 10.53
C LEU A 12 -7.64 -34.65 10.59
N SER A 13 -6.53 -34.99 11.27
CA SER A 13 -5.37 -34.10 11.39
C SER A 13 -4.69 -33.87 10.04
N VAL A 14 -4.57 -34.90 9.20
CA VAL A 14 -4.07 -34.80 7.82
C VAL A 14 -5.03 -33.98 6.96
N ARG A 15 -6.35 -34.17 7.09
CA ARG A 15 -7.34 -33.44 6.30
C ARG A 15 -7.48 -31.97 6.73
N LEU A 16 -7.32 -31.65 8.01
CA LEU A 16 -7.26 -30.28 8.53
C LEU A 16 -5.97 -29.57 8.08
N LYS A 17 -4.82 -30.25 8.14
CA LYS A 17 -3.55 -29.70 7.64
C LYS A 17 -3.60 -29.48 6.12
N SER A 18 -4.17 -30.40 5.36
CA SER A 18 -4.36 -30.27 3.91
C SER A 18 -5.39 -29.20 3.53
N GLY A 19 -6.48 -29.06 4.29
CA GLY A 19 -7.48 -27.99 4.10
C GLY A 19 -6.92 -26.60 4.43
N GLY A 20 -6.03 -26.49 5.42
CA GLY A 20 -5.31 -25.25 5.74
C GLY A 20 -4.26 -24.85 4.69
N ILE A 21 -3.69 -25.80 3.95
CA ILE A 21 -2.73 -25.52 2.85
C ILE A 21 -3.48 -25.15 1.56
N MET A 22 -4.70 -25.68 1.34
CA MET A 22 -5.52 -25.39 0.17
C MET A 22 -6.27 -24.04 0.27
N ALA A 23 -6.41 -23.52 1.49
CA ALA A 23 -6.85 -22.16 1.77
C ALA A 23 -5.68 -21.14 1.71
N GLU A 24 -4.72 -21.33 0.80
CA GLU A 24 -4.00 -20.17 0.29
C GLU A 24 -5.01 -19.35 -0.49
N ASN A 25 -5.71 -18.46 0.22
CA ASN A 25 -6.77 -17.60 -0.29
C ASN A 25 -6.32 -17.02 -1.64
N ASP A 26 -7.18 -17.04 -2.65
CA ASP A 26 -6.84 -16.53 -4.00
C ASP A 26 -6.31 -15.09 -3.95
N PHE A 27 -6.76 -14.33 -2.95
CA PHE A 27 -6.20 -13.03 -2.58
C PHE A 27 -4.71 -13.07 -2.22
N SER A 28 -4.28 -14.03 -1.38
CA SER A 28 -2.88 -14.19 -0.99
C SER A 28 -2.02 -14.59 -2.20
N ARG A 29 -2.54 -15.44 -3.10
CA ARG A 29 -1.85 -15.77 -4.37
C ARG A 29 -1.72 -14.55 -5.28
N TRP A 30 -2.79 -13.79 -5.46
CA TRP A 30 -2.76 -12.53 -6.20
C TRP A 30 -1.80 -11.51 -5.57
N TYR A 31 -1.85 -11.32 -4.25
CA TYR A 31 -0.98 -10.39 -3.53
C TYR A 31 0.51 -10.77 -3.63
N ARG A 32 0.81 -12.07 -3.70
CA ARG A 32 2.18 -12.57 -3.94
C ARG A 32 2.61 -12.45 -5.41
N SER A 33 1.68 -12.39 -6.36
CA SER A 33 1.99 -12.16 -7.78
C SER A 33 2.38 -10.72 -8.10
N VAL A 34 2.01 -9.76 -7.23
CA VAL A 34 2.41 -8.36 -7.40
C VAL A 34 3.88 -8.19 -6.99
N PRO A 35 4.69 -7.49 -7.79
CA PRO A 35 6.07 -7.15 -7.44
C PRO A 35 6.17 -6.43 -6.08
N GLU A 36 7.30 -6.61 -5.39
CA GLU A 36 7.45 -6.24 -3.99
C GLU A 36 7.27 -4.73 -3.74
N ILE A 37 7.83 -3.86 -4.60
CA ILE A 37 7.77 -2.41 -4.38
C ILE A 37 6.36 -1.90 -4.66
N THR A 38 5.78 -2.26 -5.80
CA THR A 38 4.39 -1.93 -6.16
C THR A 38 3.42 -2.37 -5.07
N ARG A 39 3.64 -3.54 -4.48
CA ARG A 39 2.79 -4.09 -3.42
C ARG A 39 2.80 -3.24 -2.15
N TYR A 40 3.97 -2.88 -1.63
CA TYR A 40 4.06 -2.02 -0.44
C TYR A 40 3.54 -0.61 -0.72
N TRP A 41 3.87 -0.07 -1.89
CA TRP A 41 3.40 1.26 -2.32
C TRP A 41 1.88 1.32 -2.40
N PHE A 42 1.26 0.37 -3.09
CA PHE A 42 -0.19 0.24 -3.21
C PHE A 42 -0.87 -0.01 -1.85
N SER A 43 -0.31 -0.88 -1.02
CA SER A 43 -0.88 -1.14 0.31
C SER A 43 -0.85 0.14 1.16
N GLY A 44 0.23 0.93 1.09
CA GLY A 44 0.34 2.22 1.76
C GLY A 44 -0.73 3.21 1.31
N THR A 45 -0.99 3.30 0.00
CA THR A 45 -1.98 4.25 -0.57
C THR A 45 -3.42 3.89 -0.24
N VAL A 46 -3.71 2.63 0.09
CA VAL A 46 -5.03 2.16 0.53
C VAL A 46 -5.20 2.29 2.04
N VAL A 47 -4.19 1.86 2.81
CA VAL A 47 -4.27 1.80 4.27
C VAL A 47 -4.30 3.20 4.89
N LEU A 48 -3.52 4.15 4.36
CA LEU A 48 -3.46 5.51 4.89
C LEU A 48 -4.81 6.23 4.81
N PRO A 49 -5.51 6.28 3.66
CA PRO A 49 -6.82 6.93 3.59
C PRO A 49 -7.90 6.19 4.39
N MET A 50 -7.79 4.86 4.53
CA MET A 50 -8.67 4.11 5.43
C MET A 50 -8.48 4.53 6.89
N LEU A 51 -7.23 4.64 7.37
CA LEU A 51 -6.92 5.11 8.73
C LEU A 51 -7.49 6.51 9.00
N VAL A 52 -7.36 7.43 8.04
CA VAL A 52 -7.95 8.78 8.12
C VAL A 52 -9.47 8.71 8.19
N ARG A 53 -10.11 7.82 7.43
CA ARG A 53 -11.57 7.66 7.44
C ARG A 53 -12.10 7.08 8.74
N PHE A 54 -11.31 6.22 9.40
CA PHE A 54 -11.60 5.75 10.76
C PHE A 54 -11.36 6.82 11.85
N ARG A 55 -10.98 8.07 11.46
CA ARG A 55 -10.63 9.17 12.37
C ARG A 55 -9.51 8.83 13.36
N LEU A 56 -8.69 7.83 13.04
CA LEU A 56 -7.48 7.51 13.81
C LEU A 56 -6.39 8.56 13.59
N LEU A 57 -6.47 9.28 12.47
CA LEU A 57 -5.62 10.41 12.14
C LEU A 57 -6.51 11.60 11.76
N ASP A 58 -6.33 12.73 12.45
CA ASP A 58 -7.08 13.97 12.16
C ASP A 58 -6.65 14.54 10.79
N SER A 59 -7.62 14.82 9.92
CA SER A 59 -7.40 15.46 8.60
C SER A 59 -6.64 16.79 8.69
N TYR A 60 -6.68 17.44 9.85
CA TYR A 60 -5.95 18.69 10.11
C TYR A 60 -4.43 18.50 10.14
N TRP A 61 -3.93 17.30 10.50
CA TRP A 61 -2.49 16.99 10.44
C TRP A 61 -1.98 16.77 9.01
N LEU A 62 -2.90 16.65 8.07
CA LEU A 62 -2.65 16.40 6.66
C LEU A 62 -2.66 17.66 5.80
N PHE A 63 -3.07 18.79 6.37
CA PHE A 63 -2.72 20.08 5.78
C PHE A 63 -1.21 20.26 5.90
N LEU A 64 -0.58 20.41 4.74
CA LEU A 64 0.85 20.57 4.64
C LEU A 64 1.21 22.01 5.05
N ASP A 65 1.53 22.18 6.32
CA ASP A 65 2.12 23.41 6.83
C ASP A 65 3.65 23.32 6.70
N TYR A 66 4.19 24.07 5.75
CA TYR A 66 5.61 24.04 5.41
C TYR A 66 6.49 24.60 6.52
N ASP A 67 5.96 25.50 7.35
CA ASP A 67 6.71 26.11 8.44
C ASP A 67 7.08 25.05 9.50
N LEU A 68 6.13 24.17 9.81
CA LEU A 68 6.33 23.03 10.72
C LEU A 68 7.23 21.92 10.13
N VAL A 69 7.23 21.73 8.81
CA VAL A 69 8.07 20.72 8.17
C VAL A 69 9.54 21.13 8.18
N PHE A 70 9.85 22.40 7.86
CA PHE A 70 11.22 22.90 7.86
C PHE A 70 11.76 23.18 9.26
N HIS A 71 10.94 23.72 10.18
CA HIS A 71 11.40 24.01 11.54
C HIS A 71 11.42 22.79 12.48
N LYS A 72 10.59 21.76 12.24
CA LYS A 72 10.52 20.57 13.13
C LYS A 72 10.85 19.24 12.46
N LEU A 73 11.35 19.23 11.22
CA LEU A 73 11.76 18.03 10.48
C LEU A 73 10.70 16.92 10.47
N GLN A 74 9.42 17.29 10.34
CA GLN A 74 8.31 16.33 10.34
C GLN A 74 8.14 15.64 8.99
N ILE A 75 9.16 14.86 8.57
CA ILE A 75 9.24 14.21 7.24
C ILE A 75 8.04 13.27 6.99
N TRP A 76 7.47 12.70 8.05
CA TRP A 76 6.28 11.84 7.95
C TRP A 76 5.06 12.56 7.37
N ARG A 77 4.93 13.90 7.54
CA ARG A 77 3.81 14.67 6.97
C ARG A 77 3.86 14.73 5.46
N LEU A 78 5.06 14.81 4.89
CA LEU A 78 5.28 14.78 3.44
C LEU A 78 4.90 13.42 2.86
N VAL A 79 5.18 12.34 3.60
CA VAL A 79 4.82 10.98 3.21
C VAL A 79 3.31 10.79 3.25
N THR A 80 2.65 11.23 4.33
CA THR A 80 1.19 11.14 4.42
C THR A 80 0.48 12.04 3.41
N ALA A 81 1.03 13.22 3.09
CA ALA A 81 0.48 14.12 2.08
C ALA A 81 0.52 13.52 0.66
N LEU A 82 1.50 12.66 0.37
CA LEU A 82 1.58 11.96 -0.92
C LEU A 82 0.46 10.93 -1.09
N PHE A 83 0.04 10.30 0.01
CA PHE A 83 -1.05 9.31 -0.01
C PHE A 83 -2.43 9.93 0.25
N TYR A 84 -2.49 11.21 0.61
CA TYR A 84 -3.73 11.88 0.93
C TYR A 84 -4.37 12.51 -0.29
N TYR A 85 -5.31 11.75 -0.85
CA TYR A 85 -6.34 12.33 -1.69
C TYR A 85 -7.46 12.85 -0.77
N PRO A 86 -7.98 14.07 -0.94
CA PRO A 86 -9.12 14.54 -0.16
C PRO A 86 -10.34 13.70 -0.51
N ILE A 87 -10.61 12.66 0.28
CA ILE A 87 -11.77 11.78 0.09
C ILE A 87 -13.01 12.51 0.61
N THR A 88 -13.60 13.34 -0.25
CA THR A 88 -14.97 13.82 -0.05
C THR A 88 -15.96 12.74 -0.52
N PRO A 89 -17.18 12.70 0.02
CA PRO A 89 -18.19 11.71 -0.38
C PRO A 89 -18.47 11.68 -1.90
N GLN A 90 -18.21 12.78 -2.60
CA GLN A 90 -18.37 12.91 -4.05
C GLN A 90 -17.14 12.46 -4.87
N THR A 91 -15.94 12.42 -4.27
CA THR A 91 -14.68 12.09 -4.98
C THR A 91 -14.20 10.66 -4.74
N GLY A 92 -14.92 9.86 -3.96
CA GLY A 92 -14.55 8.47 -3.67
C GLY A 92 -14.36 7.60 -4.93
N PHE A 93 -15.18 7.78 -5.95
CA PHE A 93 -15.03 7.06 -7.22
C PHE A 93 -13.77 7.52 -8.00
N GLN A 94 -13.51 8.82 -8.01
CA GLN A 94 -12.30 9.38 -8.62
C GLN A 94 -11.02 8.85 -7.94
N TYR A 95 -11.05 8.70 -6.62
CA TYR A 95 -9.97 8.07 -5.87
C TYR A 95 -9.72 6.61 -6.31
N LEU A 96 -10.77 5.80 -6.49
CA LEU A 96 -10.63 4.41 -6.95
C LEU A 96 -10.01 4.33 -8.36
N ILE A 97 -10.39 5.23 -9.26
CA ILE A 97 -9.80 5.31 -10.60
C ILE A 97 -8.32 5.68 -10.53
N LEU A 98 -7.97 6.69 -9.71
CA LEU A 98 -6.57 7.09 -9.52
C LEU A 98 -5.74 5.96 -8.90
N LEU A 99 -6.32 5.21 -7.97
CA LEU A 99 -5.70 4.04 -7.36
C LEU A 99 -5.45 2.93 -8.38
N TYR A 100 -6.41 2.69 -9.29
CA TYR A 100 -6.24 1.77 -10.41
C TYR A 100 -5.12 2.21 -11.35
N PHE A 101 -5.08 3.49 -11.73
CA PHE A 101 -3.99 4.02 -12.55
C PHE A 101 -2.64 3.87 -11.85
N LEU A 102 -2.56 4.23 -10.57
CA LEU A 102 -1.32 4.10 -9.80
C LEU A 102 -0.82 2.65 -9.80
N TYR A 103 -1.71 1.68 -9.53
CA TYR A 103 -1.38 0.27 -9.56
C TYR A 103 -0.92 -0.19 -10.94
N SER A 104 -1.68 0.12 -11.99
CA SER A 104 -1.40 -0.31 -13.36
C SER A 104 -0.07 0.27 -13.90
N TYR A 105 0.19 1.55 -13.63
CA TYR A 105 1.46 2.20 -14.02
C TYR A 105 2.64 1.66 -13.22
N SER A 106 2.50 1.49 -11.90
CA SER A 106 3.59 0.97 -11.06
C SER A 106 3.97 -0.45 -11.45
N LEU A 107 2.97 -1.30 -11.69
CA LEU A 107 3.17 -2.68 -12.13
C LEU A 107 3.89 -2.73 -13.50
N LYS A 108 3.49 -1.90 -14.46
CA LYS A 108 4.17 -1.83 -15.77
C LYS A 108 5.61 -1.34 -15.65
N LEU A 109 5.85 -0.29 -14.86
CA LEU A 109 7.20 0.25 -14.65
C LEU A 109 8.13 -0.78 -14.00
N GLU A 110 7.67 -1.48 -12.97
CA GLU A 110 8.48 -2.48 -12.26
C GLU A 110 8.70 -3.75 -13.10
N THR A 111 7.73 -4.14 -13.94
CA THR A 111 7.79 -5.38 -14.73
C THR A 111 8.53 -5.22 -16.06
N ASP A 112 8.40 -4.07 -16.71
CA ASP A 112 8.84 -3.82 -18.09
C ASP A 112 10.12 -2.97 -18.13
N ALA A 113 10.18 -1.88 -17.35
CA ALA A 113 11.30 -0.94 -17.38
C ALA A 113 12.41 -1.27 -16.36
N PHE A 114 12.08 -1.85 -15.20
CA PHE A 114 13.01 -2.03 -14.07
C PHE A 114 13.11 -3.46 -13.52
N ARG A 115 12.88 -4.47 -14.37
CA ARG A 115 12.81 -5.89 -13.98
C ARG A 115 13.99 -6.38 -13.12
N ASP A 116 15.22 -5.96 -13.45
CA ASP A 116 16.45 -6.34 -12.74
C ASP A 116 17.02 -5.24 -11.81
N LYS A 117 16.39 -4.06 -11.77
CA LYS A 117 16.89 -2.91 -10.99
C LYS A 117 15.79 -2.28 -10.14
N LYS A 118 15.24 -3.08 -9.23
CA LYS A 118 14.25 -2.63 -8.24
C LYS A 118 14.70 -1.39 -7.44
N ALA A 119 16.00 -1.29 -7.14
CA ALA A 119 16.57 -0.15 -6.43
C ALA A 119 16.47 1.17 -7.23
N ASP A 120 16.74 1.13 -8.54
CA ASP A 120 16.66 2.30 -9.41
C ASP A 120 15.20 2.78 -9.56
N TYR A 121 14.24 1.86 -9.58
CA TYR A 121 12.81 2.19 -9.55
C TYR A 121 12.39 2.88 -8.24
N LEU A 122 12.87 2.38 -7.10
CA LEU A 122 12.63 2.99 -5.78
C LEU A 122 13.22 4.40 -5.70
N PHE A 123 14.43 4.59 -6.24
CA PHE A 123 15.05 5.91 -6.35
C PHE A 123 14.23 6.86 -7.22
N MET A 124 13.73 6.39 -8.38
CA MET A 124 12.86 7.19 -9.25
C MET A 124 11.56 7.60 -8.54
N LEU A 125 10.93 6.71 -7.76
CA LEU A 125 9.75 7.04 -6.97
C LEU A 125 10.02 8.11 -5.92
N ILE A 126 11.10 7.96 -5.15
CA ILE A 126 11.50 8.94 -4.13
C ILE A 126 11.85 10.29 -4.78
N PHE A 127 12.55 10.26 -5.92
CA PHE A 127 12.90 11.47 -6.67
C PHE A 127 11.66 12.18 -7.22
N ASN A 128 10.72 11.43 -7.81
CA ASN A 128 9.45 11.97 -8.26
C ASN A 128 8.69 12.65 -7.11
N TRP A 129 8.64 12.01 -5.94
CA TRP A 129 8.04 12.59 -4.74
C TRP A 129 8.74 13.85 -4.25
N LEU A 130 10.07 13.85 -4.20
CA LEU A 130 10.85 15.02 -3.80
C LEU A 130 10.55 16.19 -4.74
N SER A 131 10.49 15.94 -6.05
CA SER A 131 10.15 16.95 -7.05
C SER A 131 8.72 17.51 -6.88
N ALA A 132 7.75 16.67 -6.52
CA ALA A 132 6.37 17.09 -6.26
C ALA A 132 6.28 17.96 -5.01
N THR A 133 7.03 17.62 -3.96
CA THR A 133 7.14 18.42 -2.73
C THR A 133 7.75 19.78 -3.00
N VAL A 134 8.85 19.82 -3.75
CA VAL A 134 9.53 21.06 -4.14
C VAL A 134 8.61 21.96 -4.98
N ARG A 135 7.87 21.38 -5.95
CA ARG A 135 6.89 22.14 -6.74
C ARG A 135 5.78 22.75 -5.89
N ASN A 136 5.27 21.99 -4.91
CA ASN A 136 4.22 22.47 -4.02
C ASN A 136 4.75 23.55 -3.06
N LEU A 137 6.04 23.52 -2.68
CA LEU A 137 6.71 24.60 -1.95
C LEU A 137 6.81 25.88 -2.80
N TYR A 138 7.24 25.78 -4.07
CA TYR A 138 7.32 26.94 -4.97
C TYR A 138 5.96 27.60 -5.24
N ARG A 139 4.85 26.87 -5.11
CA ARG A 139 3.50 27.44 -5.26
C ARG A 139 3.12 28.41 -4.14
N ILE A 140 3.82 28.36 -3.01
CA ILE A 140 3.48 29.11 -1.79
C ILE A 140 4.27 30.42 -1.67
N PHE A 141 5.38 30.56 -2.40
CA PHE A 141 6.15 31.80 -2.54
C PHE A 141 5.72 32.57 -3.80
#